data_AF-A0A1I0JTC6-F1
#
_entry.id   AF-A0A1I0JTC6-F1
#
_cell.length_a   1.000
_cell.length_b   1.000
_cell.length_c   1.000
_cell.angle_alpha   90.00
_cell.angle_beta   90.00
_cell.angle_gamma   90.00
#
_symmetry.space_group_name_H-M   'P 1'
#
loop_
_entity.id
_entity.type
_entity.pdbx_description
1 polymer ?
#
loop_
_entity_poly.entity_id
_entity_poly.type
_entity_poly.pdbx_seq_one_letter_code
_entity_poly.pdbx_strand_id
1 'polypeptide(L)'
;MPCVDAPAHRATLALSLLLPAGWQAVANGQPVRVEPRPDGRVRHRWSLALPMPSYLYGFAAGRLREVIDDSAAPHLRFLAPGSFSEAQLRRIFQDTRAMLAFYAERAGMPYPLPVYSQVLVSGPAAQEMAGFAVMGQGFGQRVLQDPGKGWLAAHELSHQWWGNAVTNQDWTEFWLNKGVASFMNAAWFEQRDGRARYDALIEASRTKYEAVRAAGHDKPLVFPNWDHPTADDRSLVYDKGALVVHELRMLLGEEAFWRGLKAYTQAHWGRSVRSADFRQAMQAETSQDLGGFFARWVDGGTTR
;
A
#
# COMPACT_ATOMS: atom_id res chain seq x y z
N MET A 1 -5.07 22.39 -0.42
CA MET A 1 -5.67 22.73 0.88
C MET A 1 -4.52 22.98 1.84
N PRO A 2 -4.41 24.16 2.48
CA PRO A 2 -3.42 24.36 3.52
C PRO A 2 -3.61 23.33 4.63
N CYS A 3 -2.59 22.52 4.90
CA CYS A 3 -2.61 21.49 5.94
C CYS A 3 -1.19 21.26 6.46
N VAL A 4 -1.08 20.58 7.61
CA VAL A 4 0.21 20.09 8.10
C VAL A 4 0.54 18.82 7.31
N ASP A 5 1.41 18.94 6.32
CA ASP A 5 1.75 17.84 5.43
C ASP A 5 2.89 16.98 5.98
N ALA A 6 2.55 16.18 7.00
CA ALA A 6 3.47 15.29 7.68
C ALA A 6 2.77 13.96 8.01
N PRO A 7 3.45 12.81 7.91
CA PRO A 7 2.80 11.50 8.02
C PRO A 7 2.28 11.21 9.44
N ALA A 8 2.82 11.85 10.47
CA ALA A 8 2.29 11.75 11.83
C ALA A 8 1.00 12.56 12.08
N HIS A 9 0.68 13.55 11.23
CA HIS A 9 -0.49 14.39 11.43
C HIS A 9 -1.69 13.80 10.69
N ARG A 10 -2.67 13.34 11.46
CA ARG A 10 -3.87 12.64 10.95
C ARG A 10 -5.12 13.49 11.14
N ALA A 11 -6.01 13.46 10.16
CA ALA A 11 -7.33 14.08 10.27
C ALA A 11 -8.40 13.24 9.59
N THR A 12 -9.66 13.50 9.91
CA THR A 12 -10.80 12.99 9.13
C THR A 12 -11.00 13.87 7.90
N LEU A 13 -11.68 13.34 6.88
CA LEU A 13 -11.94 14.08 5.63
C LEU A 13 -13.41 13.99 5.25
N ALA A 14 -14.04 15.14 5.05
CA ALA A 14 -15.31 15.25 4.33
C ALA A 14 -15.05 15.95 3.00
N LEU A 15 -15.21 15.23 1.89
CA LEU A 15 -14.94 15.76 0.55
C LEU A 15 -16.26 15.92 -0.21
N SER A 16 -16.45 17.08 -0.84
CA SER A 16 -17.52 17.33 -1.80
C SER A 16 -16.92 17.70 -3.15
N LEU A 17 -17.26 16.97 -4.21
CA LEU A 17 -16.90 17.29 -5.58
C LEU A 17 -18.16 17.67 -6.34
N LEU A 18 -18.08 18.76 -7.12
CA LEU A 18 -19.15 19.18 -8.02
C LEU A 18 -18.71 18.90 -9.45
N LEU A 19 -19.27 17.85 -10.04
CA LEU A 19 -18.83 17.25 -11.29
C LEU A 19 -19.87 17.46 -12.41
N PRO A 20 -19.47 17.44 -13.69
CA PRO A 20 -20.43 17.39 -14.80
C PRO A 20 -21.35 16.17 -14.71
N ALA A 21 -22.57 16.28 -15.23
CA ALA A 21 -23.49 15.14 -15.33
C ALA A 21 -22.85 13.96 -16.10
N GLY A 22 -23.08 12.74 -15.61
CA GLY A 22 -22.55 11.51 -16.20
C GLY A 22 -21.08 11.22 -15.88
N TRP A 23 -20.41 12.05 -15.07
CA TRP A 23 -19.12 11.70 -14.49
C TRP A 23 -19.30 10.81 -13.27
N GLN A 24 -18.37 9.89 -13.10
CA GLN A 24 -18.21 9.05 -11.92
C GLN A 24 -16.93 9.44 -11.19
N ALA A 25 -16.87 9.11 -9.91
CA ALA A 25 -15.71 9.43 -9.09
C ALA A 25 -15.51 8.44 -7.94
N VAL A 26 -14.26 8.40 -7.49
CA VAL A 26 -13.81 7.76 -6.26
C VAL A 26 -13.02 8.78 -5.46
N ALA A 27 -13.19 8.76 -4.14
CA ALA A 27 -12.40 9.52 -3.19
C ALA A 27 -12.32 8.74 -1.88
N ASN A 28 -11.63 9.29 -0.90
CA ASN A 28 -11.38 8.61 0.36
C ASN A 28 -12.65 8.29 1.16
N GLY A 29 -12.66 7.12 1.79
CA GLY A 29 -13.75 6.70 2.67
C GLY A 29 -15.02 6.29 1.92
N GLN A 30 -16.17 6.42 2.59
CA GLN A 30 -17.44 5.92 2.07
C GLN A 30 -18.17 6.99 1.24
N PRO A 31 -18.79 6.61 0.10
CA PRO A 31 -19.70 7.51 -0.61
C PRO A 31 -20.92 7.78 0.27
N VAL A 32 -21.27 9.05 0.46
CA VAL A 32 -22.38 9.48 1.33
C VAL A 32 -23.63 9.80 0.51
N ARG A 33 -23.48 10.60 -0.55
CA ARG A 33 -24.63 11.05 -1.35
C ARG A 33 -24.18 11.56 -2.72
N VAL A 34 -25.05 11.33 -3.71
CA VAL A 34 -24.97 11.92 -5.04
C VAL A 34 -26.20 12.79 -5.23
N GLU A 35 -26.02 14.08 -5.51
CA GLU A 35 -27.11 15.06 -5.59
C GLU A 35 -27.02 15.89 -6.86
N PRO A 36 -28.01 15.80 -7.77
CA PRO A 36 -28.14 16.74 -8.88
C PRO A 36 -28.27 18.18 -8.38
N ARG A 37 -27.74 19.13 -9.15
CA ARG A 37 -27.81 20.57 -8.86
C ARG A 37 -28.57 21.30 -9.98
N PRO A 38 -29.22 22.44 -9.68
CA PRO A 38 -30.00 23.20 -10.68
C PRO A 38 -29.20 23.65 -11.90
N ASP A 39 -27.88 23.75 -11.78
CA ASP A 39 -26.95 24.13 -12.86
C ASP A 39 -26.50 22.94 -13.73
N GLY A 40 -27.16 21.77 -13.60
CA GLY A 40 -26.87 20.56 -14.39
C GLY A 40 -25.64 19.77 -13.93
N ARG A 41 -24.93 20.22 -12.88
CA ARG A 41 -23.84 19.45 -12.26
C ARG A 41 -24.36 18.47 -11.21
N VAL A 42 -23.52 17.53 -10.82
CA VAL A 42 -23.82 16.53 -9.78
C VAL A 42 -22.82 16.67 -8.66
N ARG A 43 -23.32 16.83 -7.43
CA ARG A 43 -22.52 16.87 -6.21
C ARG A 43 -22.32 15.48 -5.67
N HIS A 44 -21.08 15.01 -5.62
CA HIS A 44 -20.69 13.76 -5.00
C HIS A 44 -20.03 14.04 -3.66
N ARG A 45 -20.38 13.28 -2.62
CA ARG A 45 -19.86 13.46 -1.26
C ARG A 45 -19.26 12.17 -0.71
N TRP A 46 -18.14 12.31 -0.02
CA TRP A 46 -17.48 11.23 0.71
C TRP A 46 -17.16 11.65 2.14
N SER A 47 -17.10 10.64 3.01
CA SER A 47 -16.70 10.79 4.40
C SER A 47 -15.68 9.72 4.76
N LEU A 48 -14.48 10.15 5.11
CA LEU A 48 -13.46 9.35 5.77
C LEU A 48 -13.45 9.70 7.26
N ALA A 49 -14.13 8.88 8.06
CA ALA A 49 -14.22 9.07 9.51
C ALA A 49 -12.99 8.55 10.27
N LEU A 50 -12.19 7.69 9.64
CA LEU A 50 -10.93 7.20 10.21
C LEU A 50 -9.82 8.24 9.97
N PRO A 51 -9.17 8.77 11.03
CA PRO A 51 -8.10 9.75 10.85
C PRO A 51 -6.92 9.20 10.05
N MET A 52 -6.57 9.87 8.96
CA MET A 52 -5.48 9.50 8.07
C MET A 52 -4.58 10.71 7.77
N PRO A 53 -3.30 10.48 7.44
CA PRO A 53 -2.41 11.53 6.97
C PRO A 53 -2.85 12.18 5.65
N SER A 54 -2.52 13.45 5.46
CA SER A 54 -2.89 14.24 4.27
C SER A 54 -2.40 13.65 2.95
N TYR A 55 -1.22 13.02 2.94
CA TYR A 55 -0.65 12.43 1.72
C TYR A 55 -1.47 11.26 1.15
N LEU A 56 -2.42 10.71 1.93
CA LEU A 56 -3.34 9.66 1.50
C LEU A 56 -4.65 10.20 0.94
N TYR A 57 -4.87 11.52 0.99
CA TYR A 57 -6.08 12.14 0.47
C TYR A 57 -5.99 12.29 -1.04
N GLY A 58 -7.08 11.98 -1.72
CA GLY A 58 -7.16 12.12 -3.16
C GLY A 58 -8.53 11.79 -3.70
N PHE A 59 -8.68 12.01 -5.00
CA PHE A 59 -9.84 11.57 -5.75
C PHE A 59 -9.44 11.30 -7.20
N ALA A 60 -10.26 10.49 -7.89
CA ALA A 60 -10.25 10.40 -9.34
C ALA A 60 -11.69 10.60 -9.83
N ALA A 61 -11.85 11.39 -10.89
CA ALA A 61 -13.14 11.71 -11.47
C ALA A 61 -13.05 11.71 -13.00
N GLY A 62 -14.07 11.20 -13.66
CA GLY A 62 -14.09 11.12 -15.12
C GLY A 62 -15.33 10.42 -15.66
N ARG A 63 -15.39 10.22 -16.97
CA ARG A 63 -16.35 9.28 -17.59
C ARG A 63 -15.87 7.85 -17.36
N LEU A 64 -16.15 7.33 -16.16
CA LEU A 64 -15.74 6.01 -15.74
C LEU A 64 -16.95 5.06 -15.75
N ARG A 65 -16.71 3.82 -16.18
CA ARG A 65 -17.56 2.68 -15.87
C ARG A 65 -17.25 2.24 -14.44
N GLU A 66 -18.28 1.86 -13.71
CA GLU A 66 -18.18 1.28 -12.38
C GLU A 66 -18.73 -0.15 -12.40
N VAL A 67 -18.04 -1.04 -11.70
CA VAL A 67 -18.48 -2.40 -11.40
C VAL A 67 -18.42 -2.57 -9.89
N ILE A 68 -19.51 -3.06 -9.31
CA ILE A 68 -19.62 -3.30 -7.87
C ILE A 68 -19.62 -4.82 -7.62
N ASP A 69 -18.88 -5.23 -6.60
CA ASP A 69 -18.99 -6.56 -6.00
C ASP A 69 -19.33 -6.41 -4.51
N ASP A 70 -20.60 -6.69 -4.21
CA ASP A 70 -21.24 -6.62 -2.91
C ASP A 70 -21.46 -7.99 -2.27
N SER A 71 -20.86 -9.06 -2.82
CA SER A 71 -21.00 -10.43 -2.32
C SER A 71 -20.56 -10.63 -0.86
N ALA A 72 -19.67 -9.77 -0.36
CA ALA A 72 -19.23 -9.71 1.03
C ALA A 72 -18.73 -8.31 1.39
N ALA A 73 -18.65 -8.02 2.69
CA ALA A 73 -17.99 -6.82 3.19
C ALA A 73 -16.44 -6.99 3.18
N PRO A 74 -15.66 -5.92 2.93
CA PRO A 74 -16.11 -4.62 2.43
C PRO A 74 -16.63 -4.73 0.99
N HIS A 75 -17.57 -3.88 0.59
CA HIS A 75 -17.98 -3.82 -0.82
C HIS A 75 -16.81 -3.37 -1.69
N LEU A 76 -16.66 -4.00 -2.85
CA LEU A 76 -15.61 -3.66 -3.81
C LEU A 76 -16.18 -2.82 -4.94
N ARG A 77 -15.46 -1.76 -5.30
CA ARG A 77 -15.79 -0.90 -6.45
C ARG A 77 -14.61 -0.88 -7.41
N PHE A 78 -14.84 -1.28 -8.64
CA PHE A 78 -13.84 -1.21 -9.70
C PHE A 78 -14.26 -0.16 -10.71
N LEU A 79 -13.40 0.82 -10.95
CA LEU A 79 -13.67 1.91 -11.86
C LEU A 79 -12.61 1.98 -12.96
N ALA A 80 -13.02 2.27 -14.19
CA ALA A 80 -12.10 2.48 -15.30
C ALA A 80 -12.77 3.29 -16.41
N PRO A 81 -12.03 3.86 -17.37
CA PRO A 81 -12.63 4.46 -18.56
C PRO A 81 -13.46 3.44 -19.35
N GLY A 82 -14.42 3.93 -20.15
CA GLY A 82 -15.36 3.09 -20.88
C GLY A 82 -14.74 2.09 -21.88
N SER A 83 -13.45 2.26 -22.22
CA SER A 83 -12.66 1.33 -23.02
C SER A 83 -12.44 -0.04 -22.36
N PHE A 84 -12.60 -0.15 -21.03
CA PHE A 84 -12.55 -1.42 -20.32
C PHE A 84 -13.96 -1.95 -20.06
N SER A 85 -14.27 -3.14 -20.57
CA SER A 85 -15.57 -3.81 -20.33
C SER A 85 -15.70 -4.26 -18.87
N GLU A 86 -16.93 -4.45 -18.39
CA GLU A 86 -17.14 -4.98 -17.03
C GLU A 86 -16.38 -6.29 -16.78
N ALA A 87 -16.42 -7.23 -17.73
CA ALA A 87 -15.69 -8.49 -17.64
C ALA A 87 -14.17 -8.28 -17.52
N GLN A 88 -13.61 -7.27 -18.21
CA GLN A 88 -12.21 -6.91 -18.10
C GLN A 88 -11.88 -6.34 -16.71
N LEU A 89 -12.70 -5.43 -16.16
CA LEU A 89 -12.47 -4.91 -14.80
C LEU A 89 -12.51 -6.04 -13.77
N ARG A 90 -13.49 -6.94 -13.86
CA ARG A 90 -13.61 -8.10 -12.96
C ARG A 90 -12.36 -8.98 -13.05
N ARG A 91 -11.86 -9.26 -14.26
CA ARG A 91 -10.64 -10.05 -14.47
C ARG A 91 -9.38 -9.34 -13.94
N ILE A 92 -9.26 -8.02 -14.13
CA ILE A 92 -8.11 -7.25 -13.65
C ILE A 92 -8.00 -7.29 -12.13
N PHE A 93 -9.14 -7.21 -11.44
CA PHE A 93 -9.20 -7.10 -9.97
C PHE A 93 -9.73 -8.37 -9.28
N GLN A 94 -9.71 -9.52 -9.97
CA GLN A 94 -10.34 -10.77 -9.51
C GLN A 94 -9.80 -11.24 -8.14
N ASP A 95 -8.52 -10.96 -7.85
CA ASP A 95 -7.86 -11.44 -6.63
C ASP A 95 -8.09 -10.53 -5.42
N THR A 96 -8.72 -9.37 -5.59
CA THR A 96 -8.83 -8.32 -4.56
C THR A 96 -9.47 -8.84 -3.26
N ARG A 97 -10.50 -9.68 -3.38
CA ARG A 97 -11.18 -10.30 -2.23
C ARG A 97 -10.24 -11.20 -1.43
N ALA A 98 -9.47 -12.03 -2.12
CA ALA A 98 -8.55 -12.97 -1.51
C ALA A 98 -7.33 -12.24 -0.91
N MET A 99 -6.84 -11.19 -1.57
CA MET A 99 -5.81 -10.30 -1.02
C MET A 99 -6.28 -9.63 0.28
N LEU A 100 -7.50 -9.10 0.32
CA LEU A 100 -8.08 -8.50 1.54
C LEU A 100 -8.09 -9.50 2.69
N ALA A 101 -8.53 -10.73 2.45
CA ALA A 101 -8.57 -11.78 3.46
C ALA A 101 -7.15 -12.12 3.96
N PHE A 102 -6.21 -12.33 3.03
CA PHE A 102 -4.82 -12.64 3.34
C PHE A 102 -4.17 -11.52 4.19
N TYR A 103 -4.28 -10.26 3.77
CA TYR A 103 -3.68 -9.15 4.52
C TYR A 103 -4.34 -8.95 5.88
N ALA A 104 -5.67 -9.08 5.98
CA ALA A 104 -6.37 -9.01 7.26
C ALA A 104 -5.89 -10.08 8.25
N GLU A 105 -5.68 -11.30 7.76
CA GLU A 105 -5.15 -12.41 8.56
C GLU A 105 -3.73 -12.13 9.04
N ARG A 106 -2.82 -11.73 8.14
CA ARG A 106 -1.41 -11.43 8.49
C ARG A 106 -1.27 -10.23 9.40
N ALA A 107 -2.14 -9.23 9.26
CA ALA A 107 -2.19 -8.07 10.13
C ALA A 107 -2.86 -8.35 11.49
N GLY A 108 -3.71 -9.37 11.57
CA GLY A 108 -4.59 -9.58 12.73
C GLY A 108 -5.61 -8.47 12.94
N MET A 109 -5.91 -7.69 11.90
CA MET A 109 -6.85 -6.57 11.91
C MET A 109 -7.70 -6.62 10.65
N PRO A 110 -9.04 -6.49 10.73
CA PRO A 110 -9.87 -6.43 9.53
C PRO A 110 -9.61 -5.16 8.73
N TYR A 111 -10.00 -5.16 7.46
CA TYR A 111 -10.01 -3.92 6.66
C TYR A 111 -10.97 -2.90 7.30
N PRO A 112 -10.55 -1.64 7.54
CA PRO A 112 -11.27 -0.73 8.43
C PRO A 112 -12.46 0.00 7.81
N LEU A 113 -12.65 -0.06 6.49
CA LEU A 113 -13.67 0.73 5.80
C LEU A 113 -14.75 -0.18 5.20
N PRO A 114 -15.99 0.29 5.04
CA PRO A 114 -17.08 -0.51 4.48
C PRO A 114 -16.92 -0.77 2.97
N VAL A 115 -16.06 0.02 2.30
CA VAL A 115 -15.83 -0.04 0.85
C VAL A 115 -14.33 0.03 0.58
N TYR A 116 -13.85 -0.77 -0.36
CA TYR A 116 -12.55 -0.61 -0.99
C TYR A 116 -12.74 -0.39 -2.49
N SER A 117 -12.09 0.64 -3.04
CA SER A 117 -12.21 0.96 -4.47
C SER A 117 -10.86 0.82 -5.19
N GLN A 118 -10.89 0.42 -6.45
CA GLN A 118 -9.72 0.46 -7.33
C GLN A 118 -10.11 1.15 -8.63
N VAL A 119 -9.31 2.14 -9.05
CA VAL A 119 -9.59 2.93 -10.24
C VAL A 119 -8.42 2.89 -11.22
N LEU A 120 -8.74 2.65 -12.49
CA LEU A 120 -7.81 2.84 -13.60
C LEU A 120 -7.92 4.28 -14.14
N VAL A 121 -6.79 4.96 -14.28
CA VAL A 121 -6.72 6.34 -14.81
C VAL A 121 -5.77 6.44 -16.00
N SER A 122 -5.91 7.49 -16.80
CA SER A 122 -4.98 7.79 -17.90
C SER A 122 -3.59 8.13 -17.37
N GLY A 123 -2.55 7.74 -18.11
CA GLY A 123 -1.16 7.95 -17.74
C GLY A 123 -0.62 6.95 -16.72
N PRO A 124 0.66 7.08 -16.33
CA PRO A 124 1.24 6.30 -15.25
C PRO A 124 0.66 6.78 -13.90
N ALA A 125 0.13 5.85 -13.10
CA ALA A 125 -0.31 6.10 -11.74
C ALA A 125 -0.15 4.83 -10.89
N ALA A 126 0.21 5.02 -9.63
CA ALA A 126 0.35 4.01 -8.59
C ALA A 126 0.30 4.75 -7.26
N GLN A 127 -0.82 4.67 -6.53
CA GLN A 127 -0.97 5.35 -5.25
C GLN A 127 -2.01 4.68 -4.34
N GLU A 128 -1.63 4.51 -3.08
CA GLU A 128 -2.34 3.83 -2.00
C GLU A 128 -3.31 4.71 -1.19
N MET A 129 -4.20 5.46 -1.83
CA MET A 129 -5.10 6.38 -1.12
C MET A 129 -5.89 5.69 0.01
N ALA A 130 -6.29 6.45 1.04
CA ALA A 130 -7.07 5.89 2.14
C ALA A 130 -8.44 5.39 1.64
N GLY A 131 -8.60 4.06 1.57
CA GLY A 131 -9.80 3.38 1.10
C GLY A 131 -9.90 3.12 -0.40
N PHE A 132 -8.90 3.50 -1.19
CA PHE A 132 -8.86 3.17 -2.61
C PHE A 132 -7.46 3.20 -3.21
N ALA A 133 -7.25 2.51 -4.33
CA ALA A 133 -6.00 2.57 -5.08
C ALA A 133 -6.21 3.19 -6.46
N VAL A 134 -5.27 4.04 -6.88
CA VAL A 134 -5.21 4.63 -8.23
C VAL A 134 -4.10 3.94 -9.02
N MET A 135 -4.45 3.38 -10.17
CA MET A 135 -3.50 2.68 -11.04
C MET A 135 -3.65 3.18 -12.48
N GLY A 136 -2.56 3.21 -13.23
CA GLY A 136 -2.61 3.57 -14.66
C GLY A 136 -3.30 2.50 -15.50
N GLN A 137 -4.01 2.87 -16.57
CA GLN A 137 -4.64 1.92 -17.50
C GLN A 137 -3.66 0.88 -18.07
N GLY A 138 -2.38 1.24 -18.23
CA GLY A 138 -1.33 0.31 -18.66
C GLY A 138 -1.12 -0.87 -17.71
N PHE A 139 -1.40 -0.71 -16.40
CA PHE A 139 -1.45 -1.83 -15.47
C PHE A 139 -2.59 -2.80 -15.83
N GLY A 140 -3.81 -2.30 -16.00
CA GLY A 140 -4.96 -3.12 -16.36
C GLY A 140 -4.74 -3.90 -17.66
N GLN A 141 -4.19 -3.25 -18.69
CA GLN A 141 -3.84 -3.89 -19.96
C GLN A 141 -2.83 -5.04 -19.78
N ARG A 142 -1.78 -4.83 -18.96
CA ARG A 142 -0.79 -5.88 -18.66
C ARG A 142 -1.40 -7.06 -17.91
N VAL A 143 -2.31 -6.83 -16.96
CA VAL A 143 -2.99 -7.90 -16.23
C VAL A 143 -3.93 -8.71 -17.12
N LEU A 144 -4.62 -8.05 -18.06
CA LEU A 144 -5.46 -8.76 -19.04
C LEU A 144 -4.65 -9.69 -19.95
N GLN A 145 -3.42 -9.30 -20.29
CA GLN A 145 -2.48 -10.13 -21.06
C GLN A 145 -1.90 -11.27 -20.21
N ASP A 146 -1.54 -10.97 -18.96
CA ASP A 146 -0.89 -11.89 -18.04
C ASP A 146 -1.35 -11.62 -16.59
N PRO A 147 -2.20 -12.49 -16.01
CA PRO A 147 -2.66 -12.37 -14.62
C PRO A 147 -1.52 -12.40 -13.57
N GLY A 148 -0.33 -12.88 -13.94
CA GLY A 148 0.90 -12.81 -13.14
C GLY A 148 1.41 -11.38 -12.91
N LYS A 149 0.92 -10.39 -13.68
CA LYS A 149 1.30 -8.97 -13.58
C LYS A 149 0.42 -8.16 -12.63
N GLY A 150 -0.40 -8.81 -11.80
CA GLY A 150 -1.27 -8.20 -10.79
C GLY A 150 -0.55 -7.59 -9.57
N TRP A 151 0.78 -7.49 -9.59
CA TRP A 151 1.58 -7.11 -8.42
C TRP A 151 1.26 -5.73 -7.88
N LEU A 152 0.95 -4.78 -8.77
CA LEU A 152 0.64 -3.42 -8.35
C LEU A 152 -0.64 -3.40 -7.50
N ALA A 153 -1.68 -4.16 -7.86
CA ALA A 153 -2.89 -4.25 -7.05
C ALA A 153 -2.61 -4.85 -5.67
N ALA A 154 -1.75 -5.87 -5.58
CA ALA A 154 -1.33 -6.48 -4.32
C ALA A 154 -0.57 -5.46 -3.44
N HIS A 155 0.38 -4.74 -4.03
CA HIS A 155 1.17 -3.71 -3.35
C HIS A 155 0.28 -2.57 -2.80
N GLU A 156 -0.52 -1.93 -3.65
CA GLU A 156 -1.37 -0.80 -3.24
C GLU A 156 -2.45 -1.21 -2.23
N LEU A 157 -2.94 -2.44 -2.28
CA LEU A 157 -3.90 -2.94 -1.30
C LEU A 157 -3.25 -3.25 0.05
N SER A 158 -2.03 -3.78 0.07
CA SER A 158 -1.32 -4.06 1.34
C SER A 158 -1.12 -2.79 2.18
N HIS A 159 -0.99 -1.64 1.51
CA HIS A 159 -0.85 -0.34 2.14
C HIS A 159 -2.03 0.05 3.03
N GLN A 160 -3.22 -0.52 2.84
CA GLN A 160 -4.35 -0.25 3.71
C GLN A 160 -4.06 -0.63 5.18
N TRP A 161 -3.15 -1.58 5.42
CA TRP A 161 -2.62 -1.92 6.74
C TRP A 161 -1.26 -1.24 7.02
N TRP A 162 -0.28 -1.44 6.12
CA TRP A 162 1.10 -0.97 6.29
C TRP A 162 1.41 0.19 5.35
N GLY A 163 1.25 1.41 5.84
CA GLY A 163 1.26 2.64 5.05
C GLY A 163 0.16 3.57 5.50
N ASN A 164 -1.06 3.05 5.62
CA ASN A 164 -2.24 3.87 5.91
C ASN A 164 -2.62 3.79 7.40
N ALA A 165 -3.00 2.60 7.86
CA ALA A 165 -3.40 2.39 9.25
C ALA A 165 -2.19 2.52 10.20
N VAL A 166 -1.13 1.78 9.92
CA VAL A 166 0.18 1.95 10.57
C VAL A 166 1.06 2.72 9.60
N THR A 167 1.45 3.96 9.93
CA THR A 167 2.22 4.84 9.03
C THR A 167 3.49 5.37 9.71
N ASN A 168 4.29 6.12 8.97
CA ASN A 168 5.57 6.63 9.46
C ASN A 168 5.40 7.80 10.44
N GLN A 169 6.28 7.87 11.44
CA GLN A 169 6.40 9.02 12.32
C GLN A 169 6.88 10.27 11.58
N ASP A 170 7.77 10.10 10.62
CA ASP A 170 8.26 11.14 9.72
C ASP A 170 8.75 10.49 8.41
N TRP A 171 9.15 11.31 7.44
CA TRP A 171 9.53 10.82 6.12
C TRP A 171 10.84 10.02 6.09
N THR A 172 11.64 10.04 7.15
CA THR A 172 12.89 9.25 7.21
C THR A 172 12.61 7.76 7.35
N GLU A 173 11.43 7.41 7.85
CA GLU A 173 11.00 6.03 8.13
C GLU A 173 10.28 5.39 6.92
N PHE A 174 10.34 6.00 5.72
CA PHE A 174 9.47 5.65 4.59
C PHE A 174 9.58 4.20 4.07
N TRP A 175 10.70 3.53 4.37
CA TRP A 175 10.86 2.11 4.08
C TRP A 175 9.84 1.23 4.84
N LEU A 176 9.33 1.64 6.00
CA LEU A 176 8.28 0.89 6.71
C LEU A 176 6.99 0.81 5.88
N ASN A 177 6.69 1.86 5.11
CA ASN A 177 5.59 1.82 4.16
C ASN A 177 5.96 0.93 2.97
N LYS A 178 7.01 1.30 2.23
CA LYS A 178 7.27 0.71 0.90
C LYS A 178 7.94 -0.65 0.94
N GLY A 179 8.86 -0.88 1.87
CA GLY A 179 9.55 -2.15 2.06
C GLY A 179 8.61 -3.24 2.54
N VAL A 180 7.79 -2.94 3.56
CA VAL A 180 6.76 -3.88 4.05
C VAL A 180 5.73 -4.18 2.97
N ALA A 181 5.20 -3.18 2.26
CA ALA A 181 4.27 -3.41 1.16
C ALA A 181 4.88 -4.22 0.00
N SER A 182 6.16 -4.00 -0.32
CA SER A 182 6.88 -4.75 -1.35
C SER A 182 7.11 -6.21 -0.95
N PHE A 183 7.43 -6.45 0.32
CA PHE A 183 7.49 -7.80 0.88
C PHE A 183 6.11 -8.47 0.89
N MET A 184 5.06 -7.77 1.32
CA MET A 184 3.70 -8.32 1.40
C MET A 184 3.13 -8.63 0.02
N ASN A 185 3.51 -7.87 -1.00
CA ASN A 185 3.27 -8.22 -2.39
C ASN A 185 3.91 -9.58 -2.74
N ALA A 186 5.17 -9.81 -2.40
CA ALA A 186 5.80 -11.11 -2.63
C ALA A 186 5.09 -12.22 -1.84
N ALA A 187 4.77 -11.99 -0.56
CA ALA A 187 4.07 -12.95 0.29
C ALA A 187 2.67 -13.31 -0.23
N TRP A 188 1.93 -12.36 -0.80
CA TRP A 188 0.67 -12.64 -1.48
C TRP A 188 0.85 -13.61 -2.65
N PHE A 189 1.86 -13.39 -3.50
CA PHE A 189 2.12 -14.33 -4.60
C PHE A 189 2.70 -15.66 -4.13
N GLU A 190 3.33 -15.73 -2.95
CA GLU A 190 3.64 -17.02 -2.34
C GLU A 190 2.37 -17.82 -2.04
N GLN A 191 1.36 -17.16 -1.47
CA GLN A 191 0.07 -17.76 -1.17
C GLN A 191 -0.69 -18.17 -2.44
N ARG A 192 -0.63 -17.34 -3.49
CA ARG A 192 -1.38 -17.56 -4.74
C ARG A 192 -0.71 -18.55 -5.68
N ASP A 193 0.61 -18.41 -5.85
CA ASP A 193 1.38 -19.06 -6.93
C ASP A 193 2.53 -19.96 -6.40
N GLY A 194 2.75 -19.99 -5.08
CA GLY A 194 3.75 -20.85 -4.43
C GLY A 194 5.14 -20.23 -4.26
N ARG A 195 6.01 -20.98 -3.59
CA ARG A 195 7.35 -20.52 -3.16
C ARG A 195 8.25 -20.06 -4.29
N ALA A 196 8.24 -20.74 -5.43
CA ALA A 196 9.05 -20.35 -6.59
C ALA A 196 8.72 -18.93 -7.09
N ARG A 197 7.45 -18.52 -7.01
CA ARG A 197 7.04 -17.16 -7.39
C ARG A 197 7.52 -16.12 -6.37
N TYR A 198 7.45 -16.44 -5.09
CA TYR A 198 8.00 -15.62 -4.02
C TYR A 198 9.50 -15.38 -4.21
N ASP A 199 10.27 -16.45 -4.39
CA ASP A 199 11.72 -16.38 -4.56
C ASP A 199 12.10 -15.54 -5.78
N ALA A 200 11.37 -15.67 -6.90
CA ALA A 200 11.59 -14.84 -8.09
C ALA A 200 11.34 -13.33 -7.85
N LEU A 201 10.39 -12.96 -7.00
CA LEU A 201 10.11 -11.56 -6.65
C LEU A 201 11.15 -10.99 -5.68
N ILE A 202 11.61 -11.82 -4.73
CA ILE A 202 12.73 -11.48 -3.85
C ILE A 202 14.01 -11.28 -4.66
N GLU A 203 14.29 -12.16 -5.62
CA GLU A 203 15.47 -12.04 -6.49
C GLU A 203 15.40 -10.81 -7.40
N ALA A 204 14.22 -10.46 -7.92
CA ALA A 204 14.05 -9.22 -8.67
C ALA A 204 14.34 -7.96 -7.81
N SER A 205 14.00 -8.00 -6.52
CA SER A 205 14.35 -6.92 -5.57
C SER A 205 15.85 -6.92 -5.29
N ARG A 206 16.47 -8.11 -5.12
CA ARG A 206 17.93 -8.28 -4.94
C ARG A 206 18.72 -7.69 -6.10
N THR A 207 18.35 -8.03 -7.33
CA THR A 207 19.01 -7.52 -8.55
C THR A 207 19.03 -5.98 -8.60
N LYS A 208 17.90 -5.33 -8.31
CA LYS A 208 17.83 -3.86 -8.32
C LYS A 208 18.62 -3.22 -7.18
N TYR A 209 18.57 -3.81 -5.99
CA TYR A 209 19.35 -3.33 -4.86
C TYR A 209 20.85 -3.47 -5.14
N GLU A 210 21.30 -4.60 -5.70
CA GLU A 210 22.70 -4.81 -6.08
C GLU A 210 23.19 -3.80 -7.12
N ALA A 211 22.33 -3.37 -8.06
CA ALA A 211 22.67 -2.29 -8.97
C ALA A 211 22.93 -0.96 -8.25
N VAL A 212 22.11 -0.60 -7.24
CA VAL A 212 22.34 0.59 -6.39
C VAL A 212 23.64 0.47 -5.60
N ARG A 213 23.91 -0.71 -5.04
CA ARG A 213 25.16 -0.97 -4.31
C ARG A 213 26.38 -0.86 -5.22
N ALA A 214 26.32 -1.44 -6.41
CA ALA A 214 27.40 -1.39 -7.40
C ALA A 214 27.67 0.05 -7.88
N ALA A 215 26.64 0.90 -7.91
CA ALA A 215 26.77 2.33 -8.20
C ALA A 215 27.34 3.15 -7.02
N GLY A 216 27.57 2.54 -5.84
CA GLY A 216 28.09 3.24 -4.66
C GLY A 216 27.05 4.07 -3.92
N HIS A 217 25.75 3.86 -4.16
CA HIS A 217 24.66 4.65 -3.60
C HIS A 217 23.91 3.92 -2.46
N ASP A 218 24.46 2.80 -1.96
CA ASP A 218 23.90 2.10 -0.80
C ASP A 218 24.02 2.93 0.48
N LYS A 219 22.92 3.00 1.23
CA LYS A 219 22.83 3.71 2.51
C LYS A 219 21.76 3.08 3.41
N PRO A 220 21.70 3.43 4.70
CA PRO A 220 20.68 2.92 5.62
C PRO A 220 19.27 3.21 5.12
N LEU A 221 18.28 2.42 5.55
CA LEU A 221 16.87 2.62 5.15
C LEU A 221 16.20 3.81 5.87
N VAL A 222 16.76 4.24 7.00
CA VAL A 222 16.39 5.50 7.64
C VAL A 222 17.34 6.59 7.15
N PHE A 223 16.82 7.52 6.34
CA PHE A 223 17.60 8.61 5.78
C PHE A 223 16.75 9.86 5.54
N PRO A 224 17.34 11.08 5.59
CA PRO A 224 16.62 12.33 5.36
C PRO A 224 16.29 12.57 3.88
N ASN A 225 15.57 13.65 3.59
CA ASN A 225 15.31 14.17 2.24
C ASN A 225 14.44 13.27 1.35
N TRP A 226 13.54 12.49 1.95
CA TRP A 226 12.57 11.69 1.21
C TRP A 226 11.51 12.53 0.46
N ASP A 227 11.39 13.82 0.77
CA ASP A 227 10.58 14.77 0.00
C ASP A 227 11.08 14.95 -1.45
N HIS A 228 12.36 14.68 -1.71
CA HIS A 228 12.97 14.73 -3.04
C HIS A 228 13.84 13.51 -3.34
N PRO A 229 13.25 12.29 -3.41
CA PRO A 229 14.02 11.07 -3.50
C PRO A 229 14.54 10.85 -4.92
N THR A 230 15.79 10.42 -5.03
CA THR A 230 16.38 9.93 -6.28
C THR A 230 15.77 8.59 -6.70
N ALA A 231 16.11 8.11 -7.90
CA ALA A 231 15.72 6.77 -8.34
C ALA A 231 16.32 5.68 -7.43
N ASP A 232 17.54 5.88 -6.96
CA ASP A 232 18.22 4.95 -6.06
C ASP A 232 17.62 4.98 -4.66
N ASP A 233 17.22 6.15 -4.15
CA ASP A 233 16.47 6.25 -2.89
C ASP A 233 15.17 5.44 -2.92
N ARG A 234 14.47 5.47 -4.06
CA ARG A 234 13.28 4.64 -4.28
C ARG A 234 13.66 3.15 -4.28
N SER A 235 14.69 2.76 -5.01
CA SER A 235 15.15 1.36 -4.99
C SER A 235 15.53 0.88 -3.58
N LEU A 236 16.12 1.75 -2.75
CA LEU A 236 16.41 1.41 -1.35
C LEU A 236 15.13 1.15 -0.54
N VAL A 237 14.20 2.10 -0.47
CA VAL A 237 13.02 1.93 0.41
C VAL A 237 12.07 0.81 -0.06
N TYR A 238 12.05 0.49 -1.35
CA TYR A 238 11.25 -0.60 -1.91
C TYR A 238 12.02 -1.92 -1.90
N ASP A 239 13.10 -2.00 -2.66
CA ASP A 239 13.78 -3.26 -2.97
C ASP A 239 14.71 -3.69 -1.81
N LYS A 240 15.58 -2.80 -1.29
CA LYS A 240 16.33 -3.11 -0.04
C LYS A 240 15.38 -3.30 1.14
N GLY A 241 14.33 -2.49 1.25
CA GLY A 241 13.29 -2.62 2.27
C GLY A 241 12.64 -4.01 2.27
N ALA A 242 12.22 -4.50 1.10
CA ALA A 242 11.65 -5.85 0.96
C ALA A 242 12.65 -6.95 1.36
N LEU A 243 13.92 -6.79 0.98
CA LEU A 243 14.98 -7.74 1.34
C LEU A 243 15.21 -7.76 2.85
N VAL A 244 15.22 -6.60 3.52
CA VAL A 244 15.37 -6.54 4.99
C VAL A 244 14.23 -7.30 5.68
N VAL A 245 12.98 -7.12 5.24
CA VAL A 245 11.84 -7.85 5.78
C VAL A 245 11.92 -9.35 5.46
N HIS A 246 12.39 -9.73 4.27
CA HIS A 246 12.64 -11.11 3.89
C HIS A 246 13.73 -11.77 4.77
N GLU A 247 14.88 -11.13 4.95
CA GLU A 247 15.96 -11.64 5.79
C GLU A 247 15.52 -11.76 7.27
N LEU A 248 14.66 -10.85 7.76
CA LEU A 248 14.02 -11.01 9.07
C LEU A 248 13.13 -12.26 9.14
N ARG A 249 12.32 -12.52 8.10
CA ARG A 249 11.52 -13.77 8.04
C ARG A 249 12.42 -15.01 8.05
N MET A 250 13.53 -14.97 7.33
CA MET A 250 14.49 -16.08 7.30
C MET A 250 15.19 -16.28 8.66
N LEU A 251 15.56 -15.20 9.34
CA LEU A 251 16.24 -15.22 10.63
C LEU A 251 15.34 -15.68 11.78
N LEU A 252 14.08 -15.25 11.78
CA LEU A 252 13.11 -15.55 12.84
C LEU A 252 12.36 -16.86 12.63
N GLY A 253 12.28 -17.31 11.37
CA GLY A 253 11.39 -18.41 10.96
C GLY A 253 9.94 -17.94 10.81
N GLU A 254 9.15 -18.76 10.10
CA GLU A 254 7.76 -18.43 9.70
C GLU A 254 6.88 -17.99 10.88
N GLU A 255 6.86 -18.79 11.94
CA GLU A 255 5.89 -18.62 13.02
C GLU A 255 6.15 -17.33 13.82
N ALA A 256 7.39 -17.11 14.24
CA ALA A 256 7.78 -15.91 15.00
C ALA A 256 7.67 -14.65 14.13
N PHE A 257 8.06 -14.72 12.85
CA PHE A 257 7.94 -13.59 11.93
C PHE A 257 6.48 -13.13 11.78
N TRP A 258 5.56 -14.06 11.45
CA TRP A 258 4.17 -13.69 11.24
C TRP A 258 3.47 -13.25 12.53
N ARG A 259 3.82 -13.84 13.69
CA ARG A 259 3.36 -13.31 14.98
C ARG A 259 3.86 -11.91 15.25
N GLY A 260 5.13 -11.62 14.95
CA GLY A 260 5.74 -10.31 15.18
C GLY A 260 5.08 -9.23 14.33
N LEU A 261 4.85 -9.53 13.04
CA LEU A 261 4.15 -8.61 12.13
C LEU A 261 2.70 -8.35 12.59
N LYS A 262 2.02 -9.38 13.06
CA LYS A 262 0.66 -9.26 13.62
C LYS A 262 0.65 -8.41 14.89
N ALA A 263 1.55 -8.68 15.83
CA ALA A 263 1.68 -7.92 17.08
C ALA A 263 2.02 -6.45 16.81
N TYR A 264 2.96 -6.18 15.91
CA TYR A 264 3.29 -4.85 15.41
C TYR A 264 2.04 -4.14 14.88
N THR A 265 1.31 -4.78 13.98
CA THR A 265 0.16 -4.15 13.32
C THR A 265 -0.96 -3.82 14.32
N GLN A 266 -1.22 -4.72 15.27
CA GLN A 266 -2.25 -4.53 16.31
C GLN A 266 -1.85 -3.43 17.30
N ALA A 267 -0.60 -3.42 17.78
CA ALA A 267 -0.13 -2.45 18.76
C ALA A 267 -0.09 -1.01 18.23
N HIS A 268 0.13 -0.85 16.93
CA HIS A 268 0.32 0.45 16.28
C HIS A 268 -0.83 0.86 15.35
N TRP A 269 -1.98 0.18 15.41
CA TRP A 269 -3.13 0.49 14.58
C TRP A 269 -3.60 1.94 14.75
N GLY A 270 -3.65 2.70 13.65
CA GLY A 270 -4.03 4.12 13.65
C GLY A 270 -2.94 5.05 14.22
N ARG A 271 -1.71 4.56 14.43
CA ARG A 271 -0.58 5.32 14.97
C ARG A 271 0.52 5.49 13.95
N SER A 272 1.47 6.36 14.29
CA SER A 272 2.68 6.58 13.51
C SER A 272 3.87 5.97 14.24
N VAL A 273 4.80 5.39 13.48
CA VAL A 273 5.84 4.49 13.99
C VAL A 273 7.23 4.85 13.48
N ARG A 274 8.24 4.36 14.20
CA ARG A 274 9.64 4.36 13.81
C ARG A 274 10.13 2.94 13.59
N SER A 275 11.31 2.80 12.97
CA SER A 275 11.96 1.50 12.77
C SER A 275 12.18 0.74 14.08
N ALA A 276 12.38 1.46 15.19
CA ALA A 276 12.50 0.88 16.52
C ALA A 276 11.24 0.14 16.99
N ASP A 277 10.04 0.65 16.66
CA ASP A 277 8.76 0.00 17.00
C ASP A 277 8.62 -1.33 16.27
N PHE A 278 8.94 -1.35 14.97
CA PHE A 278 8.94 -2.56 14.16
C PHE A 278 9.96 -3.58 14.72
N ARG A 279 11.21 -3.15 14.99
CA ARG A 279 12.22 -4.00 15.61
C ARG A 279 11.73 -4.60 16.93
N GLN A 280 11.17 -3.79 17.82
CA GLN A 280 10.72 -4.24 19.14
C GLN A 280 9.64 -5.31 19.03
N ALA A 281 8.67 -5.12 18.14
CA ALA A 281 7.60 -6.10 17.92
C ALA A 281 8.12 -7.42 17.32
N MET A 282 9.03 -7.35 16.34
CA MET A 282 9.64 -8.56 15.77
C MET A 282 10.53 -9.30 16.78
N GLN A 283 11.27 -8.55 17.61
CA GLN A 283 12.15 -9.11 18.63
C GLN A 283 11.39 -9.75 19.79
N ALA A 284 10.23 -9.22 20.16
CA ALA A 284 9.43 -9.76 21.28
C ALA A 284 8.98 -11.21 21.07
N GLU A 285 8.95 -11.68 19.82
CA GLU A 285 8.55 -13.04 19.45
C GLU A 285 9.72 -14.04 19.39
N THR A 286 10.93 -13.60 19.77
CA THR A 286 12.15 -14.39 19.73
C THR A 286 13.06 -14.08 20.93
N SER A 287 14.02 -14.96 21.20
CA SER A 287 15.12 -14.68 22.14
C SER A 287 16.32 -13.98 21.49
N GLN A 288 16.28 -13.79 20.17
CA GLN A 288 17.37 -13.16 19.41
C GLN A 288 17.34 -11.63 19.55
N ASP A 289 18.51 -11.03 19.78
CA ASP A 289 18.67 -9.57 19.69
C ASP A 289 18.76 -9.12 18.23
N LEU A 290 17.83 -8.26 17.81
CA LEU A 290 17.78 -7.70 16.46
C LEU A 290 18.53 -6.36 16.35
N GLY A 291 19.13 -5.87 17.43
CA GLY A 291 19.88 -4.61 17.46
C GLY A 291 20.96 -4.53 16.38
N GLY A 292 21.84 -5.53 16.30
CA GLY A 292 22.90 -5.59 15.28
C GLY A 292 22.38 -5.68 13.85
N PHE A 293 21.26 -6.38 13.63
CA PHE A 293 20.62 -6.48 12.33
C PHE A 293 20.08 -5.12 11.86
N PHE A 294 19.33 -4.41 12.71
CA PHE A 294 18.78 -3.10 12.37
C PHE A 294 19.86 -2.03 12.26
N ALA A 295 20.88 -2.04 13.12
CA ALA A 295 22.00 -1.11 13.03
C ALA A 295 22.69 -1.19 11.65
N ARG A 296 22.91 -2.42 11.16
CA ARG A 296 23.55 -2.68 9.87
C ARG A 296 22.70 -2.25 8.67
N TRP A 297 21.41 -2.58 8.66
CA TRP A 297 20.59 -2.46 7.46
C TRP A 297 19.67 -1.24 7.44
N VAL A 298 19.21 -0.80 8.61
CA VAL A 298 18.11 0.16 8.76
C VAL A 298 18.61 1.49 9.30
N ASP A 299 19.27 1.50 10.46
CA ASP A 299 19.55 2.73 11.22
C ASP A 299 20.87 3.41 10.79
N GLY A 300 21.85 2.64 10.30
CA GLY A 300 23.15 3.17 9.85
C GLY A 300 24.24 3.25 10.91
N GLY A 301 24.22 2.35 11.89
CA GLY A 301 25.28 2.21 12.87
C GLY A 301 26.36 1.22 12.44
N THR A 302 27.63 1.61 12.53
CA THR A 302 28.73 0.64 12.59
C THR A 302 28.49 -0.25 13.81
N THR A 303 28.39 -1.56 13.61
CA THR A 303 28.68 -2.54 14.66
C THR A 303 30.05 -2.17 15.24
N ARG A 304 30.06 -1.60 16.44
CA ARG A 304 31.27 -1.48 17.25
C ARG A 304 31.50 -2.79 17.99
#